data_AF-A0A2E9NJN1-F1
#
_entry.id   AF-A0A2E9NJN1-F1
#
_cell.length_a   1.000
_cell.length_b   1.000
_cell.length_c   1.000
_cell.angle_alpha   90.00
_cell.angle_beta   90.00
_cell.angle_gamma   90.00
#
_symmetry.space_group_name_H-M   'P 1'
#
loop_
_entity.id
_entity.type
_entity.pdbx_description
1 polymer ?
#
loop_
_entity_poly.entity_id
_entity_poly.type
_entity_poly.pdbx_seq_one_letter_code
_entity_poly.pdbx_strand_id
1 'polypeptide(L)'
;MLRRRKKLLASAAAVVAIVALVSSPVLLSASVRSYLYREMSFQLLADRIVGDDNASPEEITIRIAEYVEEGLYPGGGPVLDTNAWNDLVRGIAWCDQHVWLMSTLLAKKNIPGRMVYLLDEGRHVIGEVLVEDEWRAIDPLYGFVFRRAEDHALPTVANLSEDPAIVFDNERMQALPVEARRKVAEFFSLMFPVATEPSRWSSLLEIRNASLPRRIVDRTIRLMLSTFGEWPAYRFQDLYLGLLPDRLVALDSSQPDSNMPVFHDKSEDPALFLYYKARNYHLYERGVRAEQLYEELLTRYPDSPYGEKGEFFLGSLSLQVHHDPAAAVDRLSRFLERNPDTGWSAPTHYLMGRAYEELGNVAMAERHYRLASSDPFVGAASRLSQLALQPGS
;
A
#
# COMPACT_ATOMS: atom_id res chain seq x y z
N MET A 1 -10.31 1.39 -50.09
CA MET A 1 -10.94 2.22 -49.04
C MET A 1 -11.94 1.47 -48.15
N LEU A 2 -12.91 0.73 -48.74
CA LEU A 2 -13.97 0.02 -47.99
C LEU A 2 -13.46 -0.99 -46.94
N ARG A 3 -12.42 -1.78 -47.27
CA ARG A 3 -11.84 -2.80 -46.36
C ARG A 3 -11.16 -2.18 -45.13
N ARG A 4 -10.57 -0.98 -45.26
CA ARG A 4 -9.99 -0.23 -44.13
C ARG A 4 -11.09 0.33 -43.22
N ARG A 5 -12.17 0.89 -43.78
CA ARG A 5 -13.34 1.37 -43.01
C ARG A 5 -14.03 0.23 -42.22
N LYS A 6 -14.22 -0.94 -42.84
CA LYS A 6 -14.79 -2.12 -42.16
C LYS A 6 -13.92 -2.59 -40.98
N LYS A 7 -12.58 -2.60 -41.14
CA LYS A 7 -11.67 -2.94 -40.04
C LYS A 7 -11.74 -1.94 -38.89
N LEU A 8 -11.75 -0.63 -39.19
CA LEU A 8 -11.88 0.42 -38.18
C LEU A 8 -13.20 0.34 -37.40
N LEU A 9 -14.33 0.15 -38.09
CA LEU A 9 -15.64 0.00 -37.45
C LEU A 9 -15.71 -1.26 -36.56
N ALA A 10 -15.15 -2.38 -37.04
CA ALA A 10 -15.09 -3.60 -36.25
C ALA A 10 -14.22 -3.42 -34.99
N SER A 11 -13.07 -2.73 -35.11
CA SER A 11 -12.22 -2.40 -33.97
C SER A 11 -12.92 -1.47 -32.97
N ALA A 12 -13.63 -0.44 -33.45
CA ALA A 12 -14.39 0.46 -32.58
C ALA A 12 -15.52 -0.27 -31.85
N ALA A 13 -16.29 -1.11 -32.55
CA ALA A 13 -17.34 -1.93 -31.94
C ALA A 13 -16.79 -2.91 -30.89
N ALA A 14 -15.63 -3.52 -31.15
CA ALA A 14 -14.97 -4.40 -30.19
C ALA A 14 -14.52 -3.63 -28.93
N VAL A 15 -13.96 -2.42 -29.09
CA VAL A 15 -13.59 -1.57 -27.94
C VAL A 15 -14.83 -1.19 -27.13
N VAL A 16 -15.91 -0.77 -27.78
CA VAL A 16 -17.18 -0.44 -27.10
C VAL A 16 -17.73 -1.65 -26.34
N ALA A 17 -17.73 -2.83 -26.95
CA ALA A 17 -18.20 -4.06 -26.31
C ALA A 17 -17.32 -4.44 -25.10
N ILE A 18 -16.01 -4.30 -25.23
CA ILE A 18 -15.06 -4.56 -24.13
C ILE A 18 -15.27 -3.54 -23.00
N VAL A 19 -15.41 -2.25 -23.30
CA VAL A 19 -15.69 -1.22 -22.29
C VAL A 19 -17.02 -1.50 -21.60
N ALA A 20 -18.07 -1.87 -22.33
CA ALA A 20 -19.37 -2.23 -21.77
C ALA A 20 -19.27 -3.46 -20.85
N LEU A 21 -18.52 -4.49 -21.27
CA LEU A 21 -18.30 -5.71 -20.48
C LEU A 21 -17.51 -5.41 -19.20
N VAL A 22 -16.44 -4.63 -19.31
CA VAL A 22 -15.61 -4.22 -18.17
C VAL A 22 -16.38 -3.28 -17.24
N SER A 23 -17.39 -2.55 -17.72
CA SER A 23 -18.22 -1.66 -16.88
C SER A 23 -19.37 -2.38 -16.18
N SER A 24 -19.64 -3.66 -16.49
CA SER A 24 -20.80 -4.41 -15.96
C SER A 24 -20.38 -5.70 -15.24
N PRO A 25 -19.91 -5.60 -13.98
CA PRO A 25 -19.45 -6.76 -13.19
C PRO A 25 -20.49 -7.86 -12.97
N VAL A 26 -21.78 -7.56 -13.12
CA VAL A 26 -22.90 -8.51 -12.96
C VAL A 26 -22.82 -9.67 -13.97
N LEU A 27 -22.29 -9.41 -15.17
CA LEU A 27 -22.22 -10.41 -16.24
C LEU A 27 -20.99 -11.32 -16.16
N LEU A 28 -20.11 -11.07 -15.18
CA LEU A 28 -18.83 -11.73 -15.05
C LEU A 28 -18.87 -12.81 -13.96
N SER A 29 -18.08 -13.87 -14.14
CA SER A 29 -17.83 -14.82 -13.06
C SER A 29 -17.17 -14.13 -11.87
N ALA A 30 -17.35 -14.67 -10.66
CA ALA A 30 -16.78 -14.09 -9.44
C ALA A 30 -15.25 -13.90 -9.52
N SER A 31 -14.54 -14.85 -10.12
CA SER A 31 -13.08 -14.78 -10.30
C SER A 31 -12.66 -13.69 -11.27
N VAL A 32 -13.32 -13.57 -12.44
CA VAL A 32 -13.03 -12.53 -13.44
C VAL A 32 -13.39 -11.16 -12.88
N ARG A 33 -14.54 -11.04 -12.22
CA ARG A 33 -14.97 -9.79 -11.58
C ARG A 33 -13.98 -9.34 -10.52
N SER A 34 -13.55 -10.25 -9.64
CA SER A 34 -12.57 -9.96 -8.59
C SER A 34 -11.21 -9.55 -9.17
N TYR A 35 -10.77 -10.22 -10.24
CA TYR A 35 -9.56 -9.84 -10.97
C TYR A 35 -9.66 -8.44 -11.56
N LEU A 36 -10.71 -8.14 -12.33
CA LEU A 36 -10.91 -6.81 -12.94
C LEU A 36 -11.02 -5.72 -11.91
N TYR A 37 -11.71 -5.96 -10.79
CA TYR A 37 -11.78 -5.01 -9.68
C TYR A 37 -10.39 -4.61 -9.21
N ARG A 38 -9.56 -5.59 -8.82
CA ARG A 38 -8.20 -5.33 -8.34
C ARG A 38 -7.34 -4.63 -9.38
N GLU A 39 -7.39 -5.07 -10.63
CA GLU A 39 -6.59 -4.48 -11.71
C GLU A 39 -6.94 -3.01 -11.96
N MET A 40 -8.22 -2.67 -11.84
CA MET A 40 -8.74 -1.31 -11.96
C MET A 40 -8.38 -0.47 -10.75
N SER A 41 -8.53 -1.03 -9.54
CA SER A 41 -8.12 -0.36 -8.31
C SER A 41 -6.63 -0.04 -8.29
N PHE A 42 -5.76 -0.99 -8.65
CA PHE A 42 -4.32 -0.75 -8.71
C PHE A 42 -3.95 0.31 -9.74
N GLN A 43 -4.62 0.34 -10.90
CA GLN A 43 -4.37 1.37 -11.91
C GLN A 43 -4.78 2.75 -11.38
N LEU A 44 -6.00 2.87 -10.85
CA LEU A 44 -6.51 4.12 -10.28
C LEU A 44 -5.57 4.63 -9.17
N LEU A 45 -5.19 3.74 -8.26
CA LEU A 45 -4.31 4.07 -7.14
C LEU A 45 -2.92 4.52 -7.61
N ALA A 46 -2.30 3.80 -8.55
CA ALA A 46 -1.03 4.19 -9.12
C ALA A 46 -1.11 5.55 -9.84
N ASP A 47 -2.24 5.83 -10.52
CA ASP A 47 -2.47 7.13 -11.18
C ASP A 47 -2.53 8.28 -10.18
N ARG A 48 -3.21 8.09 -9.04
CA ARG A 48 -3.29 9.10 -7.97
C ARG A 48 -1.97 9.33 -7.24
N ILE A 49 -1.26 8.26 -6.89
CA ILE A 49 0.03 8.36 -6.17
C ILE A 49 1.05 9.11 -7.03
N VAL A 50 1.08 8.83 -8.33
CA VAL A 50 2.04 9.48 -9.23
C VAL A 50 1.65 10.92 -9.51
N GLY A 51 0.38 11.18 -9.86
CA GLY A 51 -0.16 12.53 -10.11
C GLY A 51 0.38 13.24 -11.37
N ASP A 52 1.71 13.30 -11.53
CA ASP A 52 2.40 13.93 -12.67
C ASP A 52 2.93 12.86 -13.65
N ASP A 53 2.47 12.92 -14.90
CA ASP A 53 2.88 12.02 -15.96
C ASP A 53 4.35 12.22 -16.41
N ASN A 54 5.02 13.30 -15.99
CA ASN A 54 6.43 13.57 -16.31
C ASN A 54 7.42 13.14 -15.23
N ALA A 55 6.94 12.58 -14.11
CA ALA A 55 7.81 12.11 -13.04
C ALA A 55 8.80 11.05 -13.56
N SER A 56 10.05 11.11 -13.13
CA SER A 56 11.06 10.11 -13.49
C SER A 56 10.70 8.74 -12.92
N PRO A 57 11.22 7.63 -13.48
CA PRO A 57 11.02 6.31 -12.89
C PRO A 57 11.42 6.24 -11.42
N GLU A 58 12.50 6.93 -11.05
CA GLU A 58 12.95 7.03 -9.65
C GLU A 58 11.94 7.75 -8.77
N GLU A 59 11.45 8.92 -9.19
CA GLU A 59 10.45 9.69 -8.44
C GLU A 59 9.15 8.90 -8.25
N ILE A 60 8.71 8.20 -9.31
CA ILE A 60 7.55 7.30 -9.24
C ILE A 60 7.80 6.18 -8.24
N THR A 61 8.99 5.58 -8.25
CA THR A 61 9.37 4.52 -7.31
C THR A 61 9.33 4.99 -5.87
N ILE A 62 9.88 6.16 -5.58
CA ILE A 62 9.89 6.73 -4.23
C ILE A 62 8.46 7.01 -3.75
N ARG A 63 7.63 7.68 -4.57
CA ARG A 63 6.23 7.97 -4.21
C ARG A 63 5.41 6.71 -3.93
N ILE A 64 5.59 5.66 -4.73
CA ILE A 64 4.91 4.39 -4.52
C ILE A 64 5.43 3.69 -3.25
N ALA A 65 6.74 3.67 -3.01
CA ALA A 65 7.30 3.05 -1.80
C ALA A 65 6.82 3.75 -0.53
N GLU A 66 6.80 5.09 -0.53
CA GLU A 66 6.26 5.90 0.58
C GLU A 66 4.78 5.63 0.80
N TYR A 67 3.97 5.57 -0.26
CA TYR A 67 2.56 5.22 -0.14
C TYR A 67 2.35 3.82 0.48
N VAL A 68 3.16 2.84 0.07
CA VAL A 68 3.06 1.47 0.58
C VAL A 68 3.41 1.41 2.07
N GLU A 69 4.48 2.08 2.47
CA GLU A 69 4.92 2.17 3.86
C GLU A 69 3.90 2.92 4.75
N GLU A 70 3.39 4.06 4.28
CA GLU A 70 2.40 4.83 5.04
C GLU A 70 1.04 4.12 5.18
N GLY A 71 0.72 3.23 4.24
CA GLY A 71 -0.60 2.57 4.13
C GLY A 71 -0.69 1.18 4.74
N LEU A 72 0.43 0.56 5.11
CA LEU A 72 0.49 -0.82 5.61
C LEU A 72 1.36 -0.88 6.86
N TYR A 73 0.88 -1.58 7.89
CA TYR A 73 1.61 -1.71 9.15
C TYR A 73 1.75 -3.20 9.50
N PRO A 74 2.96 -3.70 9.82
CA PRO A 74 3.13 -5.11 10.19
C PRO A 74 2.44 -5.44 11.51
N GLY A 75 2.29 -4.47 12.44
CA GLY A 75 1.29 -4.37 13.50
C GLY A 75 0.97 -5.60 14.36
N GLY A 76 1.79 -6.66 14.32
CA GLY A 76 1.50 -7.97 14.90
C GLY A 76 0.31 -8.71 14.25
N GLY A 77 -0.17 -8.26 13.09
CA GLY A 77 -1.30 -8.90 12.41
C GLY A 77 -0.86 -10.16 11.66
N PRO A 78 -1.64 -11.26 11.65
CA PRO A 78 -1.19 -12.49 11.02
C PRO A 78 -0.91 -12.34 9.52
N VAL A 79 -0.02 -13.17 9.00
CA VAL A 79 0.29 -13.24 7.57
C VAL A 79 -0.92 -13.79 6.83
N LEU A 80 -1.33 -13.14 5.75
CA LEU A 80 -2.45 -13.60 4.91
C LEU A 80 -2.07 -13.53 3.43
N ASP A 81 -1.44 -14.59 2.95
CA ASP A 81 -0.91 -14.67 1.59
C ASP A 81 -2.00 -14.95 0.55
N THR A 82 -2.81 -13.93 0.27
CA THR A 82 -3.81 -14.00 -0.79
C THR A 82 -3.46 -13.12 -1.98
N ASN A 83 -3.40 -11.81 -1.79
CA ASN A 83 -3.01 -10.83 -2.79
C ASN A 83 -2.85 -9.43 -2.17
N ALA A 84 -2.02 -8.60 -2.77
CA ALA A 84 -1.73 -7.23 -2.33
C ALA A 84 -2.96 -6.32 -2.13
N TRP A 85 -4.09 -6.57 -2.80
CA TRP A 85 -5.30 -5.76 -2.58
C TRP A 85 -5.93 -6.06 -1.22
N ASN A 86 -5.89 -7.32 -0.79
CA ASN A 86 -6.35 -7.71 0.53
C ASN A 86 -5.49 -7.06 1.63
N ASP A 87 -4.18 -6.98 1.41
CA ASP A 87 -3.25 -6.35 2.36
C ASP A 87 -3.54 -4.86 2.49
N LEU A 88 -3.78 -4.16 1.37
CA LEU A 88 -4.26 -2.77 1.36
C LEU A 88 -5.59 -2.57 2.10
N VAL A 89 -6.56 -3.44 1.86
CA VAL A 89 -7.87 -3.37 2.52
C VAL A 89 -7.70 -3.59 4.02
N ARG A 90 -6.84 -4.52 4.43
CA ARG A 90 -6.56 -4.78 5.85
C ARG A 90 -5.72 -3.68 6.49
N GLY A 91 -4.87 -3.01 5.72
CA GLY A 91 -3.83 -2.11 6.21
C GLY A 91 -2.70 -2.83 6.96
N ILE A 92 -2.51 -4.11 6.67
CA ILE A 92 -1.52 -4.98 7.32
C ILE A 92 -0.77 -5.74 6.26
N ALA A 93 0.57 -5.68 6.34
CA ALA A 93 1.44 -6.45 5.46
C ALA A 93 2.79 -6.75 6.11
N TRP A 94 3.47 -7.76 5.57
CA TRP A 94 4.84 -8.13 5.92
C TRP A 94 5.82 -7.74 4.81
N CYS A 95 7.13 -8.00 4.97
CA CYS A 95 8.17 -7.51 4.06
C CYS A 95 7.92 -7.87 2.59
N ASP A 96 7.61 -9.12 2.29
CA ASP A 96 7.30 -9.61 0.95
C ASP A 96 6.00 -9.00 0.40
N GLN A 97 4.97 -8.89 1.24
CA GLN A 97 3.68 -8.29 0.89
C GLN A 97 3.82 -6.79 0.55
N HIS A 98 4.68 -6.04 1.25
CA HIS A 98 5.02 -4.65 0.91
C HIS A 98 5.68 -4.58 -0.48
N VAL A 99 6.72 -5.39 -0.71
CA VAL A 99 7.44 -5.39 -1.99
C VAL A 99 6.53 -5.85 -3.14
N TRP A 100 5.64 -6.81 -2.88
CA TRP A 100 4.68 -7.29 -3.87
C TRP A 100 3.65 -6.23 -4.25
N LEU A 101 3.11 -5.49 -3.28
CA LEU A 101 2.22 -4.36 -3.55
C LEU A 101 2.95 -3.27 -4.33
N MET A 102 4.14 -2.85 -3.86
CA MET A 102 4.96 -1.84 -4.54
C MET A 102 5.22 -2.24 -5.99
N SER A 103 5.67 -3.48 -6.23
CA SER A 103 5.93 -4.01 -7.58
C SER A 103 4.65 -4.07 -8.44
N THR A 104 3.50 -4.35 -7.83
CA THR A 104 2.20 -4.37 -8.52
C THR A 104 1.82 -2.96 -9.00
N LEU A 105 2.01 -1.94 -8.16
CA LEU A 105 1.74 -0.54 -8.50
C LEU A 105 2.74 -0.02 -9.53
N LEU A 106 4.03 -0.33 -9.39
CA LEU A 106 5.08 0.02 -10.37
C LEU A 106 4.80 -0.56 -11.75
N ALA A 107 4.30 -1.79 -11.82
CA ALA A 107 3.92 -2.41 -13.08
C ALA A 107 2.79 -1.65 -13.80
N LYS A 108 1.92 -0.92 -13.08
CA LYS A 108 0.90 -0.03 -13.67
C LYS A 108 1.51 1.20 -14.33
N LYS A 109 2.70 1.58 -13.89
CA LYS A 109 3.52 2.65 -14.48
C LYS A 109 4.59 2.14 -15.45
N ASN A 110 4.51 0.86 -15.83
CA ASN A 110 5.47 0.19 -16.72
C ASN A 110 6.91 0.21 -16.18
N ILE A 111 7.07 0.27 -14.86
CA ILE A 111 8.38 0.19 -14.21
C ILE A 111 8.55 -1.26 -13.70
N PRO A 112 9.57 -1.99 -14.17
CA PRO A 112 9.86 -3.33 -13.65
C PRO A 112 10.26 -3.27 -12.17
N GLY A 113 9.55 -4.03 -11.33
CA GLY A 113 9.88 -4.27 -9.94
C GLY A 113 9.86 -5.76 -9.62
N ARG A 114 10.74 -6.21 -8.72
CA ARG A 114 10.84 -7.60 -8.28
C ARG A 114 11.22 -7.73 -6.81
N MET A 115 10.90 -8.90 -6.24
CA MET A 115 11.31 -9.28 -4.88
C MET A 115 12.71 -9.88 -4.87
N VAL A 116 13.48 -9.51 -3.84
CA VAL A 116 14.81 -10.03 -3.57
C VAL A 116 14.87 -10.53 -2.14
N TYR A 117 15.15 -11.83 -2.00
CA TYR A 117 15.35 -12.49 -0.71
C TYR A 117 16.83 -12.43 -0.38
N LEU A 118 17.17 -11.72 0.71
CA LEU A 118 18.57 -11.47 1.10
C LEU A 118 19.24 -12.67 1.79
N LEU A 119 18.47 -13.64 2.29
CA LEU A 119 18.96 -14.88 2.91
C LEU A 119 18.07 -16.07 2.50
N ASP A 120 18.64 -17.28 2.52
CA ASP A 120 18.02 -18.55 2.08
C ASP A 120 16.78 -19.04 2.88
N GLU A 121 16.27 -18.26 3.83
CA GLU A 121 15.12 -18.65 4.68
C GLU A 121 14.08 -17.54 4.86
N GLY A 122 14.00 -16.57 3.94
CA GLY A 122 12.88 -15.61 3.94
C GLY A 122 12.85 -14.63 5.11
N ARG A 123 13.97 -14.39 5.80
CA ARG A 123 14.01 -13.49 6.96
C ARG A 123 13.68 -12.04 6.65
N HIS A 124 13.97 -11.59 5.41
CA HIS A 124 13.61 -10.27 4.92
C HIS A 124 13.57 -10.26 3.40
N VAL A 125 12.66 -9.47 2.85
CA VAL A 125 12.50 -9.26 1.41
C VAL A 125 12.56 -7.76 1.14
N ILE A 126 13.43 -7.38 0.21
CA ILE A 126 13.48 -6.02 -0.32
C ILE A 126 13.06 -6.01 -1.80
N GLY A 127 12.83 -4.82 -2.34
CA GLY A 127 12.55 -4.61 -3.74
C GLY A 127 13.81 -4.32 -4.54
N GLU A 128 13.87 -4.83 -5.76
CA GLU A 128 14.70 -4.29 -6.83
C GLU A 128 13.78 -3.64 -7.88
N VAL A 129 14.12 -2.43 -8.31
CA VAL A 129 13.36 -1.67 -9.32
C VAL A 129 14.30 -1.24 -10.44
N LEU A 130 13.87 -1.39 -11.69
CA LEU A 130 14.68 -0.99 -12.84
C LEU A 130 14.56 0.52 -13.06
N VAL A 131 15.64 1.24 -12.75
CA VAL A 131 15.76 2.70 -12.89
C VAL A 131 17.04 2.97 -13.68
N GLU A 132 16.93 3.74 -14.77
CA GLU A 132 18.07 4.04 -15.65
C GLU A 132 18.84 2.80 -16.12
N ASP A 133 18.10 1.77 -16.55
CA ASP A 133 18.62 0.47 -17.02
C ASP A 133 19.40 -0.36 -15.98
N GLU A 134 19.39 0.05 -14.71
CA GLU A 134 20.00 -0.69 -13.60
C GLU A 134 18.97 -1.08 -12.53
N TRP A 135 19.17 -2.26 -11.92
CA TRP A 135 18.33 -2.72 -10.82
C TRP A 135 18.78 -2.06 -9.51
N ARG A 136 17.91 -1.20 -8.98
CA ARG A 136 18.14 -0.42 -7.76
C ARG A 136 17.40 -1.03 -6.58
N ALA A 137 18.08 -1.11 -5.44
CA ALA A 137 17.52 -1.64 -4.21
C ALA A 137 16.65 -0.59 -3.50
N ILE A 138 15.53 -1.04 -2.95
CA ILE A 138 14.62 -0.23 -2.12
C ILE A 138 13.93 -1.12 -1.10
N ASP A 139 13.70 -0.61 0.10
CA ASP A 139 13.00 -1.34 1.16
C ASP A 139 11.69 -0.65 1.52
N PRO A 140 10.54 -1.12 0.99
CA PRO A 140 9.25 -0.50 1.29
C PRO A 140 8.70 -0.84 2.68
N LEU A 141 9.28 -1.79 3.43
CA LEU A 141 8.80 -2.10 4.78
C LEU A 141 9.30 -1.05 5.79
N TYR A 142 10.59 -0.72 5.73
CA TYR A 142 11.17 0.37 6.54
C TYR A 142 11.07 1.74 5.84
N GLY A 143 10.56 1.73 4.61
CA GLY A 143 10.56 2.86 3.68
C GLY A 143 11.97 3.40 3.40
N PHE A 144 13.00 2.57 3.50
CA PHE A 144 14.36 3.00 3.20
C PHE A 144 14.55 3.18 1.69
N VAL A 145 14.69 4.44 1.30
CA VAL A 145 15.25 4.86 0.01
C VAL A 145 16.74 5.02 0.21
N PHE A 146 17.50 3.98 -0.13
CA PHE A 146 18.95 3.97 0.05
C PHE A 146 19.64 4.96 -0.89
N ARG A 147 20.72 5.59 -0.45
CA ARG A 147 21.48 6.58 -1.22
C ARG A 147 22.97 6.34 -1.02
N ARG A 148 23.71 6.25 -2.12
CA ARG A 148 25.18 6.22 -2.07
C ARG A 148 25.73 7.59 -1.67
N ALA A 149 26.80 7.59 -0.88
CA ALA A 149 27.39 8.83 -0.38
C ALA A 149 28.08 9.65 -1.48
N GLU A 150 28.61 9.01 -2.53
CA GLU A 150 29.43 9.70 -3.54
C GLU A 150 28.60 10.50 -4.55
N ASP A 151 27.45 9.97 -4.97
CA ASP A 151 26.66 10.48 -6.09
C ASP A 151 25.15 10.58 -5.80
N HIS A 152 24.71 10.22 -4.59
CA HIS A 152 23.31 10.14 -4.20
C HIS A 152 22.45 9.24 -5.10
N ALA A 153 23.05 8.35 -5.90
CA ALA A 153 22.28 7.39 -6.69
C ALA A 153 21.67 6.31 -5.79
N LEU A 154 20.57 5.71 -6.24
CA LEU A 154 20.07 4.50 -5.61
C LEU A 154 21.12 3.38 -5.77
N PRO A 155 21.48 2.64 -4.70
CA PRO A 155 22.42 1.54 -4.78
C PRO A 155 21.80 0.31 -5.43
N THR A 156 22.64 -0.59 -5.95
CA THR A 156 22.26 -1.97 -6.24
C THR A 156 22.35 -2.82 -4.96
N VAL A 157 21.80 -4.04 -4.98
CA VAL A 157 21.99 -5.00 -3.87
C VAL A 157 23.47 -5.37 -3.66
N ALA A 158 24.26 -5.37 -4.74
CA ALA A 158 25.70 -5.57 -4.64
C ALA A 158 26.37 -4.42 -3.87
N ASN A 159 26.00 -3.17 -4.16
CA ASN A 159 26.53 -2.02 -3.41
C ASN A 159 26.18 -2.09 -1.92
N LEU A 160 24.94 -2.47 -1.56
CA LEU A 160 24.56 -2.67 -0.15
C LEU A 160 25.36 -3.79 0.54
N SER A 161 25.79 -4.78 -0.21
CA SER A 161 26.57 -5.91 0.31
C SER A 161 28.06 -5.58 0.46
N GLU A 162 28.59 -4.78 -0.46
CA GLU A 162 29.98 -4.31 -0.46
C GLU A 162 30.19 -3.20 0.57
N ASP A 163 29.22 -2.30 0.72
CA ASP A 163 29.24 -1.21 1.69
C ASP A 163 27.99 -1.17 2.60
N PRO A 164 28.08 -1.92 3.72
CA PRO A 164 27.31 -1.77 4.94
C PRO A 164 26.68 -0.41 5.21
N ALA A 165 27.56 0.59 5.14
CA ALA A 165 27.34 1.92 5.64
C ALA A 165 26.22 2.63 4.90
N ILE A 166 25.94 2.27 3.64
CA ILE A 166 24.82 2.84 2.87
C ILE A 166 23.47 2.66 3.60
N VAL A 167 23.28 1.54 4.30
CA VAL A 167 22.08 1.31 5.12
C VAL A 167 22.14 2.12 6.41
N PHE A 168 23.30 2.13 7.08
CA PHE A 168 23.45 2.72 8.40
C PHE A 168 23.48 4.25 8.38
N ASP A 169 24.05 4.84 7.34
CA ASP A 169 24.14 6.29 7.13
C ASP A 169 22.87 6.88 6.51
N ASN A 170 21.88 6.03 6.19
CA ASN A 170 20.59 6.47 5.70
C ASN A 170 19.93 7.45 6.68
N GLU A 171 19.39 8.54 6.17
CA GLU A 171 18.75 9.58 6.99
C GLU A 171 17.63 9.04 7.88
N ARG A 172 16.82 8.10 7.38
CA ARG A 172 15.76 7.45 8.17
C ARG A 172 16.37 6.62 9.31
N MET A 173 17.46 5.90 9.05
CA MET A 173 18.17 5.14 10.08
C MET A 173 18.75 6.05 11.17
N GLN A 174 19.30 7.20 10.77
CA GLN A 174 19.85 8.20 11.67
C GLN A 174 18.79 9.00 12.45
N ALA A 175 17.54 8.99 12.01
CA ALA A 175 16.42 9.59 12.72
C ALA A 175 15.76 8.64 13.74
N LEU A 176 16.04 7.33 13.68
CA LEU A 176 15.51 6.38 14.66
C LEU A 176 16.07 6.62 16.06
N PRO A 177 15.27 6.41 17.13
CA PRO A 177 15.76 6.32 18.49
C PRO A 177 16.89 5.30 18.62
N VAL A 178 17.83 5.53 19.53
CA VAL A 178 19.04 4.69 19.70
C VAL A 178 18.71 3.20 19.78
N GLU A 179 17.67 2.84 20.54
CA GLU A 179 17.26 1.43 20.71
C GLU A 179 16.70 0.83 19.41
N ALA A 180 15.80 1.55 18.72
CA ALA A 180 15.23 1.10 17.45
C ALA A 180 16.31 1.01 16.38
N ARG A 181 17.19 2.01 16.29
CA ARG A 181 18.36 2.02 15.40
C ARG A 181 19.25 0.82 15.65
N ARG A 182 19.54 0.48 16.91
CA ARG A 182 20.36 -0.69 17.24
C ARG A 182 19.71 -1.99 16.75
N LYS A 183 18.40 -2.17 16.98
CA LYS A 183 17.65 -3.37 16.53
C LYS A 183 17.65 -3.49 15.02
N VAL A 184 17.35 -2.40 14.32
CA VAL A 184 17.38 -2.35 12.85
C VAL A 184 18.81 -2.60 12.35
N ALA A 185 19.83 -2.05 13.03
CA ALA A 185 21.21 -2.22 12.63
C ALA A 185 21.68 -3.66 12.77
N GLU A 186 21.34 -4.29 13.90
CA GLU A 186 21.59 -5.71 14.15
C GLU A 186 20.89 -6.58 13.10
N PHE A 187 19.62 -6.29 12.81
CA PHE A 187 18.85 -6.98 11.78
C PHE A 187 19.54 -6.90 10.42
N PHE A 188 19.88 -5.70 9.93
CA PHE A 188 20.53 -5.53 8.64
C PHE A 188 21.98 -6.05 8.60
N SER A 189 22.71 -6.02 9.72
CA SER A 189 24.06 -6.62 9.81
C SER A 189 24.04 -8.14 9.66
N LEU A 190 22.91 -8.80 9.94
CA LEU A 190 22.73 -10.23 9.66
C LEU A 190 22.43 -10.51 8.18
N MET A 191 21.95 -9.50 7.44
CA MET A 191 21.58 -9.63 6.02
C MET A 191 22.70 -9.15 5.08
N PHE A 192 23.54 -8.23 5.55
CA PHE A 192 24.67 -7.66 4.82
C PHE A 192 25.97 -7.88 5.60
N PRO A 193 26.97 -8.61 5.06
CA PRO A 193 27.13 -8.99 3.65
C PRO A 193 26.24 -10.17 3.24
N VAL A 194 25.67 -10.07 2.04
CA VAL A 194 24.87 -11.13 1.42
C VAL A 194 25.80 -12.30 1.10
N ALA A 195 25.83 -13.30 1.98
CA ALA A 195 26.79 -14.41 1.91
C ALA A 195 26.56 -15.35 0.71
N THR A 196 25.34 -15.37 0.16
CA THR A 196 24.92 -16.19 -0.98
C THR A 196 24.23 -15.32 -2.02
N GLU A 197 24.28 -15.71 -3.30
CA GLU A 197 23.56 -14.95 -4.33
C GLU A 197 22.07 -14.84 -3.97
N PRO A 198 21.52 -13.62 -3.84
CA PRO A 198 20.16 -13.47 -3.34
C PRO A 198 19.15 -14.00 -4.35
N SER A 199 18.12 -14.69 -3.85
CA SER A 199 17.07 -15.24 -4.69
C SER A 199 16.18 -14.11 -5.21
N ARG A 200 16.01 -14.06 -6.54
CA ARG A 200 15.25 -13.02 -7.23
C ARG A 200 14.05 -13.61 -7.92
N TRP A 201 12.89 -13.01 -7.71
CA TRP A 201 11.70 -13.37 -8.46
C TRP A 201 11.65 -12.63 -9.79
N SER A 202 10.93 -13.18 -10.77
CA SER A 202 10.70 -12.49 -12.03
C SER A 202 9.91 -11.20 -11.81
N SER A 203 10.16 -10.19 -12.64
CA SER A 203 9.42 -8.93 -12.55
C SER A 203 7.94 -9.15 -12.81
N LEU A 204 7.09 -8.53 -11.99
CA LEU A 204 5.64 -8.58 -12.19
C LEU A 204 5.25 -8.02 -13.56
N LEU A 205 5.97 -7.01 -14.05
CA LEU A 205 5.72 -6.45 -15.37
C LEU A 205 6.01 -7.46 -16.48
N GLU A 206 7.09 -8.25 -16.37
CA GLU A 206 7.43 -9.31 -17.32
C GLU A 206 6.37 -10.41 -17.32
N ILE A 207 5.96 -10.90 -16.14
CA ILE A 207 4.90 -11.90 -16.00
C ILE A 207 3.58 -11.38 -16.60
N ARG A 208 3.23 -10.11 -16.36
CA ARG A 208 2.04 -9.48 -16.93
C ARG A 208 2.15 -9.37 -18.45
N ASN A 209 3.31 -8.96 -18.96
CA ASN A 209 3.57 -8.80 -20.38
C ASN A 209 3.61 -10.13 -21.13
N ALA A 210 3.91 -11.26 -20.48
CA ALA A 210 3.85 -12.58 -21.10
C ALA A 210 2.40 -13.01 -21.43
N SER A 211 1.39 -12.47 -20.74
CA SER A 211 -0.01 -12.89 -20.88
C SER A 211 -0.83 -11.94 -21.76
N LEU A 212 -1.22 -12.39 -22.97
CA LEU A 212 -2.06 -11.60 -23.88
C LEU A 212 -3.39 -11.15 -23.24
N PRO A 213 -4.17 -11.99 -22.53
CA PRO A 213 -5.39 -11.56 -21.86
C PRO A 213 -5.16 -10.43 -20.84
N ARG A 214 -4.10 -10.52 -20.03
CA ARG A 214 -3.77 -9.48 -19.03
C ARG A 214 -3.42 -8.16 -19.70
N ARG A 215 -2.65 -8.18 -20.79
CA ARG A 215 -2.32 -6.97 -21.57
C ARG A 215 -3.56 -6.30 -22.17
N ILE A 216 -4.53 -7.09 -22.65
CA ILE A 216 -5.79 -6.56 -23.19
C ILE A 216 -6.59 -5.88 -22.07
N VAL A 217 -6.71 -6.52 -20.90
CA VAL A 217 -7.39 -5.96 -19.73
C VAL A 217 -6.72 -4.65 -19.29
N ASP A 218 -5.40 -4.65 -19.12
CA ASP A 218 -4.66 -3.49 -18.64
C ASP A 218 -4.79 -2.28 -19.59
N ARG A 219 -4.63 -2.49 -20.89
CA ARG A 219 -4.85 -1.45 -21.92
C ARG A 219 -6.28 -0.94 -21.92
N THR A 220 -7.25 -1.83 -21.73
CA THR A 220 -8.66 -1.44 -21.67
C THR A 220 -8.94 -0.57 -20.46
N ILE A 221 -8.44 -0.95 -19.28
CA ILE A 221 -8.60 -0.18 -18.05
C ILE A 221 -7.97 1.19 -18.20
N ARG A 222 -6.72 1.29 -18.70
CA ARG A 222 -6.06 2.58 -18.93
C ARG A 222 -6.82 3.45 -19.92
N LEU A 223 -7.29 2.87 -21.03
CA LEU A 223 -8.11 3.61 -22.01
C LEU A 223 -9.41 4.12 -21.37
N MET A 224 -10.06 3.27 -20.57
CA MET A 224 -11.31 3.61 -19.89
C MET A 224 -11.10 4.74 -18.88
N LEU A 225 -10.08 4.67 -18.02
CA LEU A 225 -9.79 5.70 -17.03
C LEU A 225 -9.33 7.01 -17.67
N SER A 226 -8.48 6.97 -18.69
CA SER A 226 -8.05 8.18 -19.42
C SER A 226 -9.18 8.85 -20.20
N THR A 227 -10.17 8.08 -20.67
CA THR A 227 -11.29 8.63 -21.46
C THR A 227 -12.43 9.15 -20.59
N PHE A 228 -12.76 8.44 -19.51
CA PHE A 228 -13.96 8.70 -18.71
C PHE A 228 -13.65 9.14 -17.27
N GLY A 229 -12.38 9.32 -16.93
CA GLY A 229 -11.94 9.57 -15.56
C GLY A 229 -12.25 8.39 -14.64
N GLU A 230 -12.53 8.69 -13.38
CA GLU A 230 -12.72 7.68 -12.33
C GLU A 230 -14.13 7.07 -12.30
N TRP A 231 -15.09 7.68 -13.02
CA TRP A 231 -16.50 7.28 -12.99
C TRP A 231 -16.73 5.78 -13.26
N PRO A 232 -16.11 5.16 -14.29
CA PRO A 232 -16.29 3.72 -14.52
C PRO A 232 -15.78 2.87 -13.36
N ALA A 233 -14.68 3.28 -12.72
CA ALA A 233 -14.14 2.57 -11.56
C ALA A 233 -15.06 2.66 -10.35
N TYR A 234 -15.64 3.84 -10.10
CA TYR A 234 -16.62 4.02 -9.05
C TYR A 234 -17.88 3.19 -9.28
N ARG A 235 -18.35 3.14 -10.53
CA ARG A 235 -19.50 2.32 -10.88
C ARG A 235 -19.21 0.83 -10.72
N PHE A 236 -18.03 0.39 -11.16
CA PHE A 236 -17.60 -0.99 -11.00
C PHE A 236 -17.47 -1.37 -9.53
N GLN A 237 -16.86 -0.51 -8.72
CA GLN A 237 -16.73 -0.69 -7.27
C GLN A 237 -18.09 -0.86 -6.60
N ASP A 238 -19.06 0.03 -6.87
CA ASP A 238 -20.39 -0.04 -6.26
C ASP A 238 -21.07 -1.38 -6.51
N LEU A 239 -21.02 -1.83 -7.76
CA LEU A 239 -21.61 -3.10 -8.15
C LEU A 239 -20.80 -4.28 -7.59
N TYR A 240 -19.47 -4.21 -7.58
CA TYR A 240 -18.61 -5.23 -7.00
C TYR A 240 -18.89 -5.43 -5.52
N LEU A 241 -18.92 -4.35 -4.74
CA LEU A 241 -19.18 -4.38 -3.31
C LEU A 241 -20.63 -4.74 -2.97
N GLY A 242 -21.57 -4.48 -3.88
CA GLY A 242 -22.94 -4.97 -3.80
C GLY A 242 -23.08 -6.47 -4.08
N LEU A 243 -22.15 -7.06 -4.84
CA LEU A 243 -22.10 -8.46 -5.25
C LEU A 243 -21.01 -9.25 -4.53
N LEU A 244 -20.59 -8.79 -3.33
CA LEU A 244 -19.64 -9.56 -2.54
C LEU A 244 -20.19 -10.96 -2.27
N PRO A 245 -19.36 -12.00 -2.37
CA PRO A 245 -19.76 -13.35 -1.96
C PRO A 245 -20.18 -13.34 -0.49
N ASP A 246 -21.00 -14.32 -0.10
CA ASP A 246 -21.37 -14.49 1.31
C ASP A 246 -20.18 -14.89 2.19
N ARG A 247 -19.01 -15.17 1.60
CA ARG A 247 -17.78 -15.52 2.32
C ARG A 247 -16.64 -14.59 1.95
N LEU A 248 -16.02 -13.98 2.95
CA LEU A 248 -14.75 -13.28 2.79
C LEU A 248 -13.62 -14.08 3.42
N VAL A 249 -12.45 -13.99 2.83
CA VAL A 249 -11.24 -14.52 3.46
C VAL A 249 -10.76 -13.48 4.47
N ALA A 250 -10.66 -13.89 5.72
CA ALA A 250 -9.98 -13.15 6.75
C ALA A 250 -9.22 -14.13 7.65
N LEU A 251 -8.53 -13.61 8.65
CA LEU A 251 -7.81 -14.44 9.59
C LEU A 251 -8.73 -14.93 10.69
N ASP A 252 -8.41 -16.08 11.24
CA ASP A 252 -9.08 -16.56 12.44
C ASP A 252 -8.55 -15.79 13.64
N SER A 253 -9.36 -14.89 14.18
CA SER A 253 -9.01 -14.15 15.40
C SER A 253 -8.86 -15.06 16.62
N SER A 254 -9.38 -16.30 16.57
CA SER A 254 -9.22 -17.28 17.64
C SER A 254 -7.92 -18.08 17.56
N GLN A 255 -7.20 -18.00 16.43
CA GLN A 255 -5.91 -18.68 16.21
C GLN A 255 -4.88 -17.69 15.63
N PRO A 256 -4.38 -16.75 16.44
CA PRO A 256 -3.47 -15.70 15.98
C PRO A 256 -2.15 -16.25 15.40
N ASP A 257 -1.74 -17.45 15.80
CA ASP A 257 -0.54 -18.12 15.28
C ASP A 257 -0.79 -18.88 13.96
N SER A 258 -2.04 -18.99 13.52
CA SER A 258 -2.38 -19.64 12.24
C SER A 258 -2.32 -18.61 11.11
N ASN A 259 -1.34 -18.75 10.22
CA ASN A 259 -1.29 -18.00 8.95
C ASN A 259 -2.27 -18.56 7.90
N MET A 260 -3.23 -19.37 8.31
CA MET A 260 -4.15 -20.04 7.39
C MET A 260 -5.34 -19.11 7.09
N PRO A 261 -5.61 -18.79 5.81
CA PRO A 261 -6.81 -18.06 5.45
C PRO A 261 -8.08 -18.83 5.88
N VAL A 262 -8.96 -18.17 6.63
CA VAL A 262 -10.27 -18.72 6.99
C VAL A 262 -11.36 -17.97 6.24
N PHE A 263 -12.34 -18.72 5.74
CA PHE A 263 -13.52 -18.14 5.12
C PHE A 263 -14.54 -17.81 6.20
N HIS A 264 -14.91 -16.54 6.30
CA HIS A 264 -15.91 -16.03 7.23
C HIS A 264 -17.21 -15.79 6.49
N ASP A 265 -18.28 -16.45 6.94
CA ASP A 265 -19.63 -16.24 6.40
C ASP A 265 -20.18 -14.87 6.87
N LYS A 266 -20.85 -14.15 5.97
CA LYS A 266 -21.40 -12.80 6.21
C LYS A 266 -22.39 -12.75 7.35
N SER A 267 -23.13 -13.85 7.54
CA SER A 267 -24.06 -14.00 8.67
C SER A 267 -23.34 -14.19 10.00
N GLU A 268 -22.12 -14.70 9.98
CA GLU A 268 -21.32 -15.01 11.16
C GLU A 268 -20.42 -13.83 11.56
N ASP A 269 -19.84 -13.12 10.58
CA ASP A 269 -18.98 -11.96 10.80
C ASP A 269 -19.43 -10.72 9.97
N PRO A 270 -20.57 -10.11 10.30
CA PRO A 270 -21.04 -8.91 9.60
C PRO A 270 -20.11 -7.70 9.79
N ALA A 271 -19.31 -7.66 10.86
CA ALA A 271 -18.36 -6.59 11.14
C ALA A 271 -17.22 -6.57 10.11
N LEU A 272 -16.66 -7.74 9.77
CA LEU A 272 -15.69 -7.89 8.68
C LEU A 272 -16.21 -7.30 7.36
N PHE A 273 -17.48 -7.57 7.02
CA PHE A 273 -18.05 -7.11 5.75
C PHE A 273 -18.25 -5.59 5.71
N LEU A 274 -18.65 -4.97 6.82
CA LEU A 274 -18.73 -3.51 6.93
C LEU A 274 -17.35 -2.89 6.80
N TYR A 275 -16.37 -3.40 7.56
CA TYR A 275 -14.98 -2.96 7.49
C TYR A 275 -14.39 -3.08 6.09
N TYR A 276 -14.56 -4.25 5.45
CA TYR A 276 -14.08 -4.51 4.10
C TYR A 276 -14.63 -3.49 3.11
N LYS A 277 -15.95 -3.21 3.15
CA LYS A 277 -16.57 -2.20 2.28
C LYS A 277 -16.05 -0.80 2.59
N ALA A 278 -15.98 -0.41 3.87
CA ALA A 278 -15.51 0.90 4.30
C ALA A 278 -14.10 1.17 3.79
N ARG A 279 -13.16 0.24 4.01
CA ARG A 279 -11.79 0.31 3.51
C ARG A 279 -11.69 0.37 2.00
N ASN A 280 -12.52 -0.38 1.27
CA ASN A 280 -12.54 -0.29 -0.19
C ASN A 280 -12.98 1.11 -0.67
N TYR A 281 -14.00 1.71 -0.05
CA TYR A 281 -14.40 3.08 -0.37
C TYR A 281 -13.33 4.11 0.05
N HIS A 282 -12.67 3.91 1.20
CA HIS A 282 -11.56 4.74 1.68
C HIS A 282 -10.41 4.74 0.69
N LEU A 283 -9.94 3.57 0.23
CA LEU A 283 -8.88 3.44 -0.77
C LEU A 283 -9.24 4.06 -2.14
N TYR A 284 -10.53 4.29 -2.40
CA TYR A 284 -11.02 5.00 -3.58
C TYR A 284 -11.26 6.49 -3.31
N GLU A 285 -10.91 7.00 -2.13
CA GLU A 285 -11.14 8.37 -1.64
C GLU A 285 -12.62 8.78 -1.66
N ARG A 286 -13.52 7.80 -1.51
CA ARG A 286 -14.96 8.05 -1.46
C ARG A 286 -15.41 8.28 -0.02
N GLY A 287 -14.91 9.38 0.54
CA GLY A 287 -14.99 9.73 1.96
C GLY A 287 -16.37 9.53 2.59
N VAL A 288 -17.41 10.15 2.01
CA VAL A 288 -18.79 10.05 2.55
C VAL A 288 -19.26 8.60 2.72
N ARG A 289 -18.96 7.71 1.76
CA ARG A 289 -19.38 6.30 1.87
C ARG A 289 -18.52 5.50 2.82
N ALA A 290 -17.22 5.78 2.85
CA ALA A 290 -16.30 5.15 3.78
C ALA A 290 -16.67 5.50 5.22
N GLU A 291 -16.85 6.80 5.52
CA GLU A 291 -17.25 7.31 6.83
C GLU A 291 -18.55 6.69 7.31
N GLN A 292 -19.62 6.70 6.50
CA GLN A 292 -20.90 6.08 6.85
C GLN A 292 -20.78 4.61 7.27
N LEU A 293 -19.95 3.83 6.56
CA LEU A 293 -19.75 2.42 6.86
C LEU A 293 -18.87 2.19 8.09
N TYR A 294 -17.89 3.06 8.34
CA TYR A 294 -17.13 3.03 9.59
C TYR A 294 -18.00 3.39 10.79
N GLU A 295 -18.82 4.43 10.68
CA GLU A 295 -19.75 4.82 11.74
C GLU A 295 -20.79 3.72 12.00
N GLU A 296 -21.30 3.08 10.96
CA GLU A 296 -22.17 1.91 11.12
C GLU A 296 -21.45 0.76 11.83
N LEU A 297 -20.21 0.45 11.45
CA LEU A 297 -19.38 -0.58 12.08
C LEU A 297 -19.18 -0.29 13.58
N LEU A 298 -18.80 0.94 13.93
CA LEU A 298 -18.55 1.37 15.31
C LEU A 298 -19.84 1.43 16.14
N THR A 299 -20.98 1.73 15.52
CA THR A 299 -22.27 1.75 16.21
C THR A 299 -22.79 0.34 16.48
N ARG A 300 -22.64 -0.58 15.52
CA ARG A 300 -23.26 -1.92 15.59
C ARG A 300 -22.35 -2.97 16.20
N TYR A 301 -21.04 -2.82 16.03
CA TYR A 301 -20.02 -3.81 16.41
C TYR A 301 -18.79 -3.15 17.06
N PRO A 302 -18.96 -2.28 18.08
CA PRO A 302 -17.85 -1.52 18.69
C PRO A 302 -16.74 -2.43 19.23
N ASP A 303 -17.10 -3.57 19.83
CA ASP A 303 -16.15 -4.49 20.49
C ASP A 303 -15.58 -5.55 19.53
N SER A 304 -15.93 -5.49 18.24
CA SER A 304 -15.39 -6.45 17.27
C SER A 304 -13.92 -6.15 16.95
N PRO A 305 -13.11 -7.15 16.54
CA PRO A 305 -11.73 -6.91 16.08
C PRO A 305 -11.63 -5.94 14.89
N TYR A 306 -12.74 -5.69 14.20
CA TYR A 306 -12.84 -4.72 13.12
C TYR A 306 -13.34 -3.35 13.58
N GLY A 307 -13.98 -3.25 14.73
CA GLY A 307 -14.38 -1.99 15.36
C GLY A 307 -13.15 -1.14 15.65
N GLU A 308 -12.17 -1.71 16.36
CA GLU A 308 -10.88 -1.05 16.64
C GLU A 308 -10.19 -0.57 15.35
N LYS A 309 -10.05 -1.45 14.34
CA LYS A 309 -9.47 -1.09 13.04
C LYS A 309 -10.28 -0.02 12.32
N GLY A 310 -11.60 -0.12 12.37
CA GLY A 310 -12.53 0.84 11.79
C GLY A 310 -12.36 2.22 12.40
N GLU A 311 -12.12 2.30 13.71
CA GLU A 311 -11.89 3.55 14.40
C GLU A 311 -10.56 4.20 13.98
N PHE A 312 -9.48 3.41 13.95
CA PHE A 312 -8.19 3.86 13.43
C PHE A 312 -8.31 4.40 12.00
N PHE A 313 -8.93 3.63 11.10
CA PHE A 313 -9.08 4.04 9.70
C PHE A 313 -10.05 5.21 9.50
N LEU A 314 -11.02 5.42 10.39
CA LEU A 314 -11.87 6.61 10.37
C LEU A 314 -11.10 7.89 10.74
N GLY A 315 -10.15 7.79 11.68
CA GLY A 315 -9.19 8.88 11.95
C GLY A 315 -8.28 9.14 10.75
N SER A 316 -7.73 8.08 10.16
CA SER A 316 -6.94 8.14 8.91
C SER A 316 -7.71 8.78 7.74
N LEU A 317 -8.99 8.44 7.58
CA LEU A 317 -9.88 9.01 6.55
C LEU A 317 -10.02 10.52 6.68
N SER A 318 -10.12 11.03 7.92
CA SER A 318 -10.24 12.46 8.21
C SER A 318 -9.02 13.23 7.68
N LEU A 319 -7.83 12.69 7.88
CA LEU A 319 -6.59 13.29 7.39
C LEU A 319 -6.43 13.13 5.87
N GLN A 320 -6.53 11.90 5.37
CA GLN A 320 -6.11 11.55 4.02
C GLN A 320 -7.12 11.93 2.94
N VAL A 321 -8.41 11.89 3.25
CA VAL A 321 -9.50 12.06 2.26
C VAL A 321 -10.30 13.32 2.51
N HIS A 322 -10.61 13.62 3.77
CA HIS A 322 -11.34 14.84 4.11
C HIS A 322 -10.43 16.06 4.22
N HIS A 323 -9.10 15.87 4.30
CA HIS A 323 -8.12 16.93 4.51
C HIS A 323 -8.46 17.79 5.75
N ASP A 324 -8.94 17.13 6.80
CA ASP A 324 -9.29 17.73 8.09
C ASP A 324 -8.35 17.19 9.18
N PRO A 325 -7.16 17.80 9.32
CA PRO A 325 -6.18 17.36 10.30
C PRO A 325 -6.67 17.58 11.75
N ALA A 326 -7.56 18.54 12.00
CA ALA A 326 -8.10 18.77 13.33
C ALA A 326 -9.05 17.63 13.75
N ALA A 327 -9.95 17.21 12.85
CA ALA A 327 -10.81 16.05 13.09
C ALA A 327 -10.00 14.75 13.20
N ALA A 328 -8.91 14.61 12.42
CA ALA A 328 -8.01 13.47 12.53
C ALA A 328 -7.38 13.39 13.92
N VAL A 329 -6.82 14.49 14.44
CA VAL A 329 -6.25 14.55 15.80
C VAL A 329 -7.29 14.16 16.85
N ASP A 330 -8.50 14.75 16.81
CA ASP A 330 -9.55 14.44 17.78
C ASP A 330 -9.93 12.96 17.79
N ARG A 331 -10.17 12.38 16.62
CA ARG A 331 -10.55 10.96 16.48
C ARG A 331 -9.42 10.03 16.92
N LEU A 332 -8.19 10.30 16.51
CA LEU A 332 -7.01 9.47 16.83
C LEU A 332 -6.60 9.60 18.31
N SER A 333 -6.77 10.77 18.93
CA SER A 333 -6.59 10.94 20.38
C SER A 333 -7.58 10.07 21.17
N ARG A 334 -8.87 10.10 20.82
CA ARG A 334 -9.89 9.26 21.46
C ARG A 334 -9.66 7.76 21.25
N PHE A 335 -9.05 7.39 20.13
CA PHE A 335 -8.64 6.01 19.86
C PHE A 335 -7.55 5.55 20.84
N LEU A 336 -6.48 6.34 21.00
CA LEU A 336 -5.38 6.02 21.91
C LEU A 336 -5.77 6.06 23.39
N GLU A 337 -6.70 6.95 23.78
CA GLU A 337 -7.22 6.98 25.15
C GLU A 337 -7.94 5.68 25.52
N ARG A 338 -8.62 5.05 24.56
CA ARG A 338 -9.35 3.80 24.76
C ARG A 338 -8.49 2.56 24.52
N ASN A 339 -7.52 2.65 23.62
CA ASN A 339 -6.67 1.55 23.19
C ASN A 339 -5.18 1.95 23.30
N PRO A 340 -4.64 2.18 24.50
CA PRO A 340 -3.26 2.67 24.64
C PRO A 340 -2.20 1.61 24.28
N ASP A 341 -2.53 0.33 24.41
CA ASP A 341 -1.61 -0.80 24.24
C ASP A 341 -1.99 -1.68 23.03
N THR A 342 -2.31 -1.05 21.89
CA THR A 342 -2.62 -1.75 20.63
C THR A 342 -1.46 -1.75 19.64
N GLY A 343 -1.43 -2.74 18.74
CA GLY A 343 -0.55 -2.75 17.56
C GLY A 343 -0.77 -1.54 16.62
N TRP A 344 -1.88 -0.81 16.76
CA TRP A 344 -2.16 0.42 16.03
C TRP A 344 -1.63 1.69 16.72
N SER A 345 -0.99 1.59 17.88
CA SER A 345 -0.58 2.78 18.66
C SER A 345 0.48 3.61 17.95
N ALA A 346 1.54 2.96 17.45
CA ALA A 346 2.59 3.63 16.69
C ALA A 346 2.08 4.21 15.35
N PRO A 347 1.31 3.46 14.52
CA PRO A 347 0.62 4.02 13.36
C PRO A 347 -0.28 5.23 13.70
N THR A 348 -0.98 5.18 14.82
CA THR A 348 -1.85 6.28 15.25
C THR A 348 -1.03 7.53 15.59
N HIS A 349 0.06 7.38 16.34
CA HIS A 349 0.97 8.47 16.60
C HIS A 349 1.59 9.04 15.32
N TYR A 350 1.90 8.20 14.32
CA TYR A 350 2.37 8.69 13.03
C TYR A 350 1.35 9.60 12.34
N LEU A 351 0.09 9.15 12.24
CA LEU A 351 -0.99 9.93 11.65
C LEU A 351 -1.28 11.22 12.43
N MET A 352 -1.22 11.19 13.77
CA MET A 352 -1.32 12.40 14.58
C MET A 352 -0.15 13.35 14.31
N GLY A 353 1.07 12.83 14.15
CA GLY A 353 2.23 13.64 13.78
C GLY A 353 2.02 14.37 12.46
N ARG A 354 1.54 13.64 11.43
CA ARG A 354 1.17 14.20 10.12
C ARG A 354 0.07 15.26 10.22
N ALA A 355 -0.96 14.99 11.02
CA ALA A 355 -2.04 15.96 11.22
C ALA A 355 -1.54 17.23 11.91
N TYR A 356 -0.69 17.13 12.93
CA TYR A 356 -0.10 18.30 13.57
C TYR A 356 0.87 19.06 12.66
N GLU A 357 1.60 18.37 11.79
CA GLU A 357 2.44 19.00 10.76
C GLU A 357 1.58 19.84 9.80
N GLU A 358 0.47 19.30 9.29
CA GLU A 358 -0.48 20.03 8.44
C GLU A 358 -1.16 21.21 9.15
N LEU A 359 -1.31 21.14 10.48
CA LEU A 359 -1.76 22.25 11.33
C LEU A 359 -0.67 23.29 11.62
N GLY A 360 0.57 23.06 11.17
CA GLY A 360 1.73 23.92 11.46
C GLY A 360 2.24 23.83 12.90
N ASN A 361 1.78 22.85 13.68
CA ASN A 361 2.23 22.63 15.05
C ASN A 361 3.42 21.65 15.08
N VAL A 362 4.59 22.16 14.66
CA VAL A 362 5.83 21.39 14.53
C VAL A 362 6.22 20.66 15.82
N ALA A 363 6.07 21.31 16.98
CA ALA A 363 6.43 20.71 18.26
C ALA A 363 5.57 19.47 18.60
N MET A 364 4.27 19.53 18.32
CA MET A 364 3.39 18.38 18.49
C MET A 364 3.63 17.30 17.44
N ALA A 365 3.91 17.70 16.19
CA ALA A 365 4.29 16.76 15.13
C ALA A 365 5.52 15.94 15.52
N GLU A 366 6.59 16.62 15.93
CA GLU A 366 7.85 16.01 16.38
C GLU A 366 7.63 15.07 17.56
N ARG A 367 6.86 15.50 18.57
CA ARG A 367 6.52 14.64 19.73
C ARG A 367 5.85 13.35 19.29
N HIS A 368 4.86 13.43 18.41
CA HIS A 368 4.12 12.27 17.93
C HIS A 368 4.95 11.37 17.02
N TYR A 369 5.81 11.92 16.17
CA TYR A 369 6.73 11.10 15.39
C TYR A 369 7.76 10.38 16.25
N ARG A 370 8.27 11.01 17.32
CA ARG A 370 9.14 10.31 18.28
C ARG A 370 8.44 9.12 18.93
N LEU A 371 7.17 9.28 19.32
CA LEU A 371 6.38 8.18 19.87
C LEU A 371 6.14 7.07 18.84
N ALA A 372 5.85 7.42 17.59
CA ALA A 372 5.69 6.43 16.52
C ALA A 372 7.00 5.68 16.21
N SER A 373 8.15 6.36 16.26
CA SER A 373 9.47 5.80 15.94
C SER A 373 9.99 4.74 16.93
N SER A 374 9.25 4.46 18.01
CA SER A 374 9.53 3.27 18.83
C SER A 374 9.26 1.97 18.08
N ASP A 375 8.37 2.01 17.10
CA ASP A 375 8.16 0.95 16.12
C ASP A 375 8.96 1.29 14.84
N PRO A 376 10.03 0.55 14.52
CA PRO A 376 10.87 0.84 13.37
C PRO A 376 10.16 0.62 12.03
N PHE A 377 9.00 -0.06 12.02
CA PHE A 377 8.21 -0.32 10.81
C PHE A 377 7.24 0.82 10.47
N VAL A 378 7.21 1.88 11.27
CA VAL A 378 6.42 3.07 10.99
C VAL A 378 7.38 4.17 10.52
N GLY A 379 7.18 4.73 9.32
CA GLY A 379 8.10 5.69 8.69
C GLY A 379 8.18 7.08 9.31
N ALA A 380 7.85 7.20 10.60
CA ALA A 380 8.02 8.39 11.41
C ALA A 380 9.46 8.95 11.37
N ALA A 381 10.45 8.07 11.22
CA ALA A 381 11.85 8.47 11.15
C ALA A 381 12.15 9.41 9.96
N SER A 382 11.53 9.17 8.80
CA SER A 382 11.65 10.04 7.63
C SER A 382 11.16 11.45 7.92
N ARG A 383 9.99 11.55 8.55
CA ARG A 383 9.35 12.82 8.87
C ARG A 383 10.15 13.60 9.92
N LEU A 384 10.74 12.91 10.91
CA LEU A 384 11.65 13.55 11.87
C LEU A 384 12.88 14.16 11.20
N SER A 385 13.49 13.46 10.24
CA SER A 385 14.63 13.99 9.48
C SER A 385 14.22 15.24 8.70
N GLN A 386 13.08 15.19 8.00
CA GLN A 386 12.55 16.31 7.22
C GLN A 386 12.24 17.54 8.08
N LEU A 387 11.60 17.35 9.25
CA LEU A 387 11.29 18.45 10.18
C LEU A 387 12.56 19.13 10.70
N ALA A 388 13.62 18.36 10.99
CA ALA A 388 14.89 18.91 11.49
C ALA A 388 15.63 19.77 10.44
N LEU A 389 15.30 19.64 9.15
CA LEU A 389 15.87 20.43 8.06
C LEU A 389 15.06 21.70 7.75
N GLN A 390 13.89 21.89 8.37
CA GLN A 390 13.07 23.08 8.12
C GLN A 390 13.64 24.31 8.87
N PRO A 391 13.80 25.47 8.19
CA PRO A 391 14.31 26.67 8.85
C PRO A 391 13.35 27.17 9.94
N GLY A 392 13.79 27.17 11.20
CA GLY A 392 13.04 27.71 12.33
C GLY A 392 12.57 26.70 13.39
N SER A 393 12.99 25.43 13.29
CA SER A 393 12.88 24.43 14.36
C SER A 393 13.86 24.66 15.50
#